data_AF-A0A8J4QDI3-F1
#
_entry.id   AF-A0A8J4QDI3-F1
#
_cell.length_a   1.000
_cell.length_b   1.000
_cell.length_c   1.000
_cell.angle_alpha   90.00
_cell.angle_beta   90.00
_cell.angle_gamma   90.00
#
_symmetry.space_group_name_H-M   'P 1'
#
loop_
_entity.id
_entity.type
_entity.pdbx_description
1 polymer ?
#
loop_
_entity_poly.entity_id
_entity_poly.type
_entity_poly.pdbx_seq_one_letter_code
_entity_poly.pdbx_strand_id
1 'polypeptide(L)'
;REFEGIAHQFQNHDDIRLILKYDESLSHSIYAASDMLIIPSIFEPCGLTQLIAMRYGSVPIARKTGGLNDSVFDIDDDTIPLQFRNGFTFLNPDEQSVNNALERAFNLYKNNPEKWQQLVQNDMNIDFSWDSSAAHYEELYAKSVARARATNRP
;
A
#
# COMPACT_ATOMS: atom_id res chain seq x y z
N ARG A 1 -0.80 -10.58 26.73
CA ARG A 1 -0.06 -10.26 27.97
C ARG A 1 1.05 -9.24 27.75
N GLU A 2 2.04 -9.46 26.87
CA GLU A 2 3.10 -8.47 26.64
C GLU A 2 2.56 -7.17 26.00
N PHE A 3 1.84 -7.28 24.87
CA PHE A 3 1.24 -6.10 24.21
C PHE A 3 0.19 -5.37 25.06
N GLU A 4 -0.54 -6.08 25.91
CA GLU A 4 -1.51 -5.48 26.83
C GLU A 4 -0.81 -4.57 27.85
N GLY A 5 0.38 -4.96 28.32
CA GLY A 5 1.21 -4.12 29.20
C GLY A 5 1.68 -2.85 28.52
N ILE A 6 2.12 -2.95 27.26
CA ILE A 6 2.50 -1.79 26.43
C ILE A 6 1.29 -0.87 26.21
N ALA A 7 0.12 -1.44 25.87
CA ALA A 7 -1.09 -0.66 25.68
C ALA A 7 -1.48 0.11 26.94
N HIS A 8 -1.38 -0.53 28.11
CA HIS A 8 -1.63 0.11 29.39
C HIS A 8 -0.59 1.21 29.71
N GLN A 9 0.69 0.97 29.44
CA GLN A 9 1.76 1.96 29.62
C GLN A 9 1.50 3.24 28.82
N PHE A 10 1.01 3.11 27.58
CA PHE A 10 0.75 4.23 26.69
C PHE A 10 -0.71 4.71 26.69
N GLN A 11 -1.56 4.26 27.62
CA GLN A 11 -2.99 4.60 27.58
C GLN A 11 -3.29 6.11 27.68
N ASN A 12 -2.41 6.86 28.35
CA ASN A 12 -2.56 8.30 28.62
C ASN A 12 -1.48 9.15 27.92
N HIS A 13 -0.69 8.59 27.00
CA HIS A 13 0.38 9.32 26.29
C HIS A 13 -0.19 10.23 25.19
N ASP A 14 0.24 11.47 25.00
CA ASP A 14 -0.43 12.33 24.00
C ASP A 14 -0.20 11.86 22.54
N ASP A 15 1.00 11.36 22.22
CA ASP A 15 1.38 11.01 20.85
C ASP A 15 1.34 9.51 20.49
N ILE A 16 1.07 8.62 21.45
CA ILE A 16 1.22 7.16 21.24
C ILE A 16 -0.01 6.43 21.78
N ARG A 17 -0.57 5.56 20.94
CA ARG A 17 -1.68 4.67 21.28
C ARG A 17 -1.46 3.29 20.68
N LEU A 18 -1.76 2.25 21.46
CA LEU A 18 -1.80 0.88 20.97
C LEU A 18 -3.23 0.33 21.14
N ILE A 19 -3.85 -0.05 20.02
CA ILE A 19 -5.24 -0.51 19.96
C ILE A 19 -5.24 -2.00 19.66
N LEU A 20 -5.53 -2.81 20.68
CA LEU A 20 -5.55 -4.29 20.59
C LEU A 20 -6.97 -4.82 20.36
N LYS A 21 -7.67 -4.24 19.40
CA LYS A 21 -9.01 -4.69 18.96
C LYS A 21 -9.15 -4.50 17.46
N TYR A 22 -9.96 -5.34 16.83
CA TYR A 22 -10.40 -5.11 15.47
C TYR A 22 -11.71 -4.30 15.49
N ASP A 23 -11.72 -3.19 14.77
CA ASP A 23 -12.83 -2.27 14.64
C ASP A 23 -12.72 -1.60 13.27
N GLU A 24 -13.55 -2.04 12.32
CA GLU A 24 -13.47 -1.62 10.93
C GLU A 24 -13.63 -0.09 10.77
N SER A 25 -14.62 0.49 11.45
CA SER A 25 -14.85 1.94 11.42
C SER A 25 -13.64 2.72 11.93
N LEU A 26 -12.99 2.21 12.97
CA LEU A 26 -11.77 2.81 13.49
C LEU A 26 -10.60 2.64 12.52
N SER A 27 -10.45 1.48 11.87
CA SER A 27 -9.42 1.26 10.85
C SER A 27 -9.54 2.28 9.70
N HIS A 28 -10.76 2.49 9.18
CA HIS A 28 -11.01 3.51 8.17
C HIS A 28 -10.70 4.92 8.65
N SER A 29 -11.02 5.23 9.91
CA SER A 29 -10.69 6.54 10.51
C SER A 29 -9.18 6.74 10.65
N ILE A 30 -8.43 5.68 10.99
CA ILE A 30 -6.97 5.71 11.07
C ILE A 30 -6.38 5.98 9.68
N TYR A 31 -6.81 5.27 8.64
CA TYR A 31 -6.33 5.51 7.27
C TYR A 31 -6.62 6.95 6.80
N ALA A 32 -7.81 7.48 7.10
CA ALA A 32 -8.20 8.83 6.72
C ALA A 32 -7.44 9.93 7.49
N ALA A 33 -7.00 9.63 8.71
CA ALA A 33 -6.32 10.59 9.57
C ALA A 33 -4.78 10.50 9.48
N SER A 34 -4.24 9.48 8.83
CA SER A 34 -2.80 9.28 8.70
C SER A 34 -2.25 9.91 7.42
N ASP A 35 -1.16 10.66 7.54
CA ASP A 35 -0.37 11.08 6.37
C ASP A 35 0.43 9.90 5.76
N MET A 36 0.85 8.96 6.61
CA MET A 36 1.71 7.83 6.24
C MET A 36 1.24 6.57 6.95
N LEU A 37 1.35 5.42 6.26
CA LEU A 37 1.08 4.12 6.85
C LEU A 37 2.26 3.18 6.66
N ILE A 38 2.83 2.71 7.78
CA ILE A 38 3.92 1.73 7.78
C ILE A 38 3.39 0.30 7.77
N ILE A 39 3.91 -0.53 6.86
CA ILE A 39 3.53 -1.93 6.67
C ILE A 39 4.80 -2.80 6.67
N PRO A 40 5.33 -3.15 7.86
CA PRO A 40 6.60 -3.86 8.00
C PRO A 40 6.44 -5.38 7.93
N SER A 41 5.49 -5.87 7.11
CA SER A 41 5.16 -7.30 7.02
C SER A 41 6.39 -8.14 6.66
N ILE A 42 6.59 -9.24 7.39
CA ILE A 42 7.59 -10.27 7.03
C ILE A 42 7.06 -11.13 5.87
N PHE A 43 5.75 -11.33 5.83
CA PHE A 43 5.02 -12.10 4.83
C PHE A 43 3.68 -11.40 4.54
N GLU A 44 3.32 -11.27 3.26
CA GLU A 44 2.09 -10.60 2.84
C GLU A 44 1.35 -11.37 1.74
N PRO A 45 0.22 -12.05 2.06
CA PRO A 45 -0.51 -12.88 1.10
C PRO A 45 -1.61 -12.14 0.34
N CYS A 46 -2.11 -11.00 0.83
CA CYS A 46 -3.36 -10.40 0.34
C CYS A 46 -3.21 -8.93 -0.10
N GLY A 47 -2.37 -8.13 0.58
CA GLY A 47 -1.98 -6.82 0.07
C GLY A 47 -3.16 -5.87 -0.20
N LEU A 48 -4.11 -5.74 0.72
CA LEU A 48 -5.17 -4.72 0.62
C LEU A 48 -4.85 -3.45 1.42
N THR A 49 -4.09 -3.57 2.51
CA THR A 49 -3.79 -2.48 3.44
C THR A 49 -3.21 -1.24 2.76
N GLN A 50 -2.22 -1.42 1.89
CA GLN A 50 -1.59 -0.36 1.11
C GLN A 50 -2.53 0.25 0.07
N LEU A 51 -3.43 -0.55 -0.52
CA LEU A 51 -4.41 -0.05 -1.48
C LEU A 51 -5.45 0.83 -0.78
N ILE A 52 -5.92 0.41 0.39
CA ILE A 52 -6.83 1.21 1.22
C ILE A 52 -6.13 2.49 1.68
N ALA A 53 -4.89 2.39 2.16
CA ALA A 53 -4.09 3.56 2.58
C ALA A 53 -4.00 4.60 1.46
N MET A 54 -3.60 4.18 0.25
CA MET A 54 -3.51 5.05 -0.92
C MET A 54 -4.86 5.68 -1.28
N ARG A 55 -5.98 4.94 -1.19
CA ARG A 55 -7.32 5.49 -1.43
C ARG A 55 -7.74 6.57 -0.42
N TYR A 56 -7.21 6.52 0.80
CA TYR A 56 -7.41 7.57 1.80
C TYR A 56 -6.37 8.69 1.74
N GLY A 57 -5.40 8.61 0.82
CA GLY A 57 -4.30 9.57 0.70
C GLY A 57 -3.18 9.37 1.72
N SER A 58 -3.18 8.25 2.44
CA SER A 58 -2.11 7.87 3.35
C SER A 58 -1.00 7.15 2.58
N VAL A 59 0.16 7.79 2.49
CA VAL A 59 1.29 7.27 1.68
C VAL A 59 1.87 6.00 2.32
N PRO A 60 2.00 4.89 1.58
CA PRO A 60 2.52 3.64 2.12
C PRO A 60 4.04 3.66 2.30
N ILE A 61 4.50 3.12 3.43
CA ILE A 61 5.90 2.79 3.72
C ILE A 61 5.97 1.28 3.95
N ALA A 62 6.41 0.52 2.95
CA ALA A 62 6.20 -0.92 2.91
C ALA A 62 7.49 -1.71 2.71
N ARG A 63 7.58 -2.88 3.35
CA ARG A 63 8.62 -3.84 3.01
C ARG A 63 8.34 -4.46 1.65
N LYS A 64 9.35 -4.61 0.78
CA LYS A 64 9.24 -5.32 -0.50
C LYS A 64 9.05 -6.83 -0.26
N THR A 65 7.82 -7.25 -0.03
CA THR A 65 7.44 -8.66 0.12
C THR A 65 6.03 -8.91 -0.39
N GLY A 66 5.82 -10.07 -1.03
CA GLY A 66 4.50 -10.48 -1.54
C GLY A 66 3.80 -9.36 -2.32
N GLY A 67 2.50 -9.18 -2.06
CA GLY A 67 1.69 -8.17 -2.73
C GLY A 67 2.14 -6.72 -2.52
N LEU A 68 2.93 -6.40 -1.48
CA LEU A 68 3.47 -5.05 -1.27
C LEU A 68 4.50 -4.70 -2.34
N ASN A 69 5.34 -5.66 -2.74
CA ASN A 69 6.35 -5.44 -3.78
C ASN A 69 5.71 -5.16 -5.16
N ASP A 70 4.52 -5.70 -5.39
CA ASP A 70 3.82 -5.62 -6.67
C ASP A 70 2.90 -4.39 -6.77
N SER A 71 2.76 -3.63 -5.68
CA SER A 71 1.81 -2.52 -5.59
C SER A 71 2.37 -1.23 -4.99
N VAL A 72 3.48 -1.31 -4.23
CA VAL A 72 4.18 -0.12 -3.70
C VAL A 72 5.51 0.02 -4.44
N PHE A 73 5.58 1.03 -5.29
CA PHE A 73 6.75 1.39 -6.08
C PHE A 73 7.44 2.61 -5.48
N ASP A 74 8.73 2.43 -5.19
CA ASP A 74 9.52 3.45 -4.50
C ASP A 74 9.64 4.74 -5.31
N ILE A 75 9.47 5.89 -4.65
CA ILE A 75 9.61 7.20 -5.30
C ILE A 75 11.02 7.49 -5.82
N ASP A 76 12.03 6.85 -5.23
CA ASP A 76 13.43 7.03 -5.59
C ASP A 76 13.91 5.99 -6.63
N ASP A 77 13.05 5.04 -7.04
CA ASP A 77 13.37 4.06 -8.08
C ASP A 77 13.23 4.70 -9.47
N ASP A 78 14.36 5.00 -10.10
CA ASP A 78 14.43 5.65 -11.41
C ASP A 78 13.97 4.76 -12.56
N THR A 79 13.92 3.44 -12.35
CA THR A 79 13.44 2.47 -13.34
C THR A 79 11.91 2.46 -13.45
N ILE A 80 11.20 2.97 -12.45
CA ILE A 80 9.75 3.07 -12.45
C ILE A 80 9.32 4.42 -13.03
N PRO A 81 8.38 4.46 -14.00
CA PRO A 81 7.82 5.71 -14.49
C PRO A 81 7.21 6.54 -13.36
N LEU A 82 7.42 7.86 -13.38
CA LEU A 82 7.06 8.76 -12.28
C LEU A 82 5.60 8.64 -11.82
N GLN A 83 4.68 8.38 -12.75
CA GLN A 83 3.25 8.25 -12.46
C GLN A 83 2.87 6.98 -11.69
N PHE A 84 3.75 5.97 -11.65
CA PHE A 84 3.51 4.73 -10.92
C PHE A 84 4.20 4.70 -9.55
N ARG A 85 5.08 5.67 -9.28
CA ARG A 85 5.75 5.78 -7.98
C ARG A 85 4.78 6.29 -6.93
N ASN A 86 4.63 5.55 -5.85
CA ASN A 86 3.48 5.68 -4.95
C ASN A 86 3.81 5.38 -3.48
N GLY A 87 5.09 5.41 -3.09
CA GLY A 87 5.45 5.20 -1.68
C GLY A 87 6.92 5.01 -1.43
N PHE A 88 7.23 4.56 -0.22
CA PHE A 88 8.59 4.29 0.24
C PHE A 88 8.74 2.81 0.55
N THR A 89 9.85 2.23 0.12
CA THR A 89 10.08 0.80 0.30
C THR A 89 11.39 0.50 1.03
N PHE A 90 11.44 -0.67 1.64
CA PHE A 90 12.64 -1.23 2.25
C PHE A 90 12.68 -2.75 2.09
N LEU A 91 13.86 -3.36 2.21
CA LEU A 91 14.08 -4.78 1.87
C LEU A 91 14.12 -5.68 3.10
N ASN A 92 14.96 -5.36 4.07
CA ASN A 92 15.22 -6.25 5.17
C ASN A 92 14.25 -6.00 6.33
N PRO A 93 13.86 -7.04 7.08
CA PRO A 93 13.03 -6.90 8.27
C PRO A 93 13.88 -6.49 9.48
N ASP A 94 14.67 -5.43 9.34
CA ASP A 94 15.52 -4.87 10.38
C ASP A 94 15.24 -3.38 10.61
N GLU A 95 15.62 -2.91 11.80
CA GLU A 95 15.41 -1.52 12.24
C GLU A 95 16.04 -0.53 11.26
N GLN A 96 17.25 -0.80 10.80
CA GLN A 96 17.99 0.10 9.91
C GLN A 96 17.22 0.32 8.59
N SER A 97 16.69 -0.75 8.00
CA SER A 97 15.95 -0.69 6.75
C SER A 97 14.65 0.08 6.90
N VAL A 98 13.93 -0.11 8.00
CA VAL A 98 12.71 0.66 8.32
C VAL A 98 13.04 2.13 8.53
N ASN A 99 14.06 2.45 9.33
CA ASN A 99 14.47 3.82 9.63
C ASN A 99 14.88 4.58 8.36
N ASN A 100 15.62 3.94 7.46
CA ASN A 100 16.00 4.55 6.19
C ASN A 100 14.77 4.93 5.33
N ALA A 101 13.72 4.10 5.30
CA ALA A 101 12.50 4.43 4.57
C ALA A 101 11.72 5.57 5.25
N LEU A 102 11.62 5.55 6.59
CA LEU A 102 10.99 6.61 7.37
C LEU A 102 11.71 7.96 7.21
N GLU A 103 13.04 7.97 7.24
CA GLU A 103 13.84 9.19 7.06
C GLU A 103 13.58 9.83 5.69
N ARG A 104 13.53 9.03 4.61
CA ARG A 104 13.19 9.52 3.27
C ARG A 104 11.77 10.09 3.22
N ALA A 105 10.81 9.40 3.82
CA ALA A 105 9.42 9.84 3.88
C ALA A 105 9.27 11.17 4.64
N PHE A 106 9.85 11.26 5.83
CA PHE A 106 9.83 12.47 6.64
C PHE A 106 10.58 13.63 5.99
N ASN A 107 11.70 13.36 5.33
CA ASN A 107 12.44 14.38 4.59
C ASN A 107 11.59 14.96 3.46
N LEU A 108 10.89 14.12 2.69
CA LEU A 108 10.01 14.61 1.63
C LEU A 108 8.83 15.41 2.21
N TYR A 109 8.15 14.86 3.20
CA TYR A 109 7.00 15.48 3.86
C TYR A 109 7.33 16.88 4.40
N LYS A 110 8.48 17.03 5.07
CA LYS A 110 8.86 18.30 5.70
C LYS A 110 9.41 19.32 4.71
N ASN A 111 10.23 18.88 3.77
CA ASN A 111 11.04 19.80 2.96
C ASN A 111 10.42 20.12 1.60
N ASN A 112 9.50 19.30 1.09
CA ASN A 112 8.91 19.48 -0.24
C ASN A 112 7.37 19.23 -0.22
N PRO A 113 6.58 20.12 0.40
CA PRO A 113 5.14 19.93 0.54
C PRO A 113 4.38 19.80 -0.79
N GLU A 114 4.84 20.50 -1.84
CA GLU A 114 4.24 20.39 -3.18
C GLU A 114 4.40 18.97 -3.77
N LYS A 115 5.62 18.42 -3.66
CA LYS A 115 5.90 17.05 -4.13
C LYS A 115 5.18 16.01 -3.28
N TRP A 116 5.01 16.27 -1.98
CA TRP A 116 4.19 15.44 -1.10
C TRP A 116 2.73 15.41 -1.54
N GLN A 117 2.13 16.57 -1.79
CA GLN A 117 0.74 16.66 -2.26
C GLN A 117 0.54 15.97 -3.62
N GLN A 118 1.51 16.08 -4.53
CA GLN A 118 1.48 15.34 -5.79
C GLN A 118 1.51 13.83 -5.58
N LEU A 119 2.34 13.34 -4.67
CA LEU A 119 2.40 11.92 -4.31
C LEU A 119 1.04 11.44 -3.76
N VAL A 120 0.48 12.16 -2.79
CA VAL A 120 -0.84 11.85 -2.21
C VAL A 120 -1.94 11.84 -3.28
N GLN A 121 -1.96 12.83 -4.17
CA GLN A 121 -2.94 12.87 -5.25
C GLN A 121 -2.76 11.72 -6.24
N ASN A 122 -1.51 11.35 -6.55
CA ASN A 122 -1.23 10.21 -7.41
C ASN A 122 -1.76 8.92 -6.79
N ASP A 123 -1.41 8.65 -5.52
CA ASP A 123 -1.84 7.48 -4.75
C ASP A 123 -3.37 7.31 -4.77
N MET A 124 -4.11 8.40 -4.50
CA MET A 124 -5.57 8.38 -4.50
C MET A 124 -6.18 8.06 -5.87
N ASN A 125 -5.49 8.40 -6.96
CA ASN A 125 -5.98 8.19 -8.33
C ASN A 125 -5.55 6.85 -8.93
N ILE A 126 -4.69 6.06 -8.27
CA ILE A 126 -4.28 4.77 -8.81
C ILE A 126 -5.51 3.87 -8.94
N ASP A 127 -5.73 3.37 -10.14
CA ASP A 127 -6.83 2.47 -10.42
C ASP A 127 -6.47 1.02 -10.12
N PHE A 128 -7.00 0.51 -9.01
CA PHE A 128 -6.98 -0.90 -8.62
C PHE A 128 -8.33 -1.59 -8.85
N SER A 129 -9.20 -1.02 -9.70
CA SER A 129 -10.49 -1.61 -10.03
C SER A 129 -10.35 -2.93 -10.79
N TRP A 130 -11.44 -3.69 -10.83
CA TRP A 130 -11.53 -4.91 -11.63
C TRP A 130 -11.81 -4.65 -13.10
N ASP A 131 -12.12 -3.42 -13.51
CA ASP A 131 -12.67 -3.13 -14.84
C ASP A 131 -11.68 -3.53 -15.95
N SER A 132 -10.40 -3.15 -15.78
CA SER A 132 -9.34 -3.54 -16.71
C SER A 132 -9.15 -5.07 -16.73
N SER A 133 -9.02 -5.70 -15.56
CA SER A 133 -8.85 -7.16 -15.46
C SER A 133 -10.03 -7.91 -16.07
N ALA A 134 -11.26 -7.47 -15.80
CA ALA A 134 -12.49 -8.06 -16.31
C ALA A 134 -12.54 -8.01 -17.84
N ALA A 135 -12.20 -6.88 -18.46
CA ALA A 135 -12.14 -6.76 -19.92
C ALA A 135 -11.15 -7.75 -20.55
N HIS A 136 -9.98 -7.93 -19.94
CA HIS A 136 -9.00 -8.93 -20.39
C HIS A 136 -9.52 -10.36 -20.25
N TYR A 137 -10.22 -10.67 -19.16
CA TYR A 137 -10.86 -11.98 -18.98
C TYR A 137 -11.93 -12.23 -20.04
N GLU A 138 -12.80 -11.26 -20.31
CA GLU A 138 -13.82 -11.36 -21.35
C GLU A 138 -13.21 -11.66 -22.72
N GLU A 139 -12.15 -10.95 -23.09
CA GLU A 139 -11.42 -11.19 -24.34
C GLU A 139 -10.84 -12.61 -24.40
N LEU A 140 -10.22 -13.07 -23.31
CA LEU A 140 -9.65 -14.41 -23.22
C LEU A 140 -10.70 -15.50 -23.37
N TYR A 141 -11.86 -15.34 -22.70
CA TYR A 141 -12.98 -16.26 -22.83
C TYR A 141 -13.56 -16.26 -24.25
N ALA A 142 -13.73 -15.09 -24.86
CA ALA A 142 -14.20 -14.96 -26.23
C ALA A 142 -13.27 -15.69 -27.23
N LYS A 143 -11.96 -15.52 -27.09
CA LYS A 143 -10.94 -16.24 -27.90
C LYS A 143 -11.02 -17.75 -27.69
N SER A 144 -11.18 -18.20 -26.45
CA SER A 144 -11.27 -19.61 -26.10
C SER A 144 -12.51 -20.27 -26.70
N VAL A 145 -13.66 -19.60 -26.64
CA VAL A 145 -14.91 -20.06 -27.26
C VAL A 145 -14.80 -20.10 -28.79
N ALA A 146 -14.22 -19.06 -29.40
CA ALA A 146 -14.01 -19.01 -30.85
C ALA A 146 -13.13 -20.18 -31.34
N ARG A 147 -12.03 -20.47 -30.62
CA ARG A 147 -11.14 -21.60 -30.91
C ARG A 147 -11.85 -22.94 -30.79
N ALA A 148 -12.60 -23.16 -29.71
CA ALA A 148 -13.36 -24.40 -29.51
C ALA A 148 -14.41 -24.63 -30.61
N ARG A 149 -15.07 -23.57 -31.08
CA ARG A 149 -16.01 -23.63 -32.21
C ARG A 149 -15.32 -23.94 -33.54
N ALA A 150 -14.12 -23.41 -33.77
CA ALA A 150 -13.35 -23.68 -34.99
C ALA A 150 -12.88 -25.14 -35.07
N THR A 151 -12.49 -25.74 -33.94
CA THR A 151 -12.11 -27.17 -33.87
C THR A 151 -13.29 -28.14 -33.97
N ASN A 152 -14.51 -27.69 -33.70
CA ASN A 152 -15.73 -28.51 -33.78
C ASN A 152 -16.54 -28.30 -35.08
N ARG A 153 -15.98 -27.62 -36.09
CA ARG A 153 -16.58 -27.59 -37.43
C ARG A 153 -16.21 -28.88 -38.17
N PRO A 154 -17.19 -29.63 -38.73
CA PRO A 154 -16.94 -30.87 -39.47
C PRO A 154 -16.16 -30.64 -40.76
#